data_AF-A0A4V1XRF7-F1
#
_entry.id   AF-A0A4V1XRF7-F1
#
_cell.length_a   1.000
_cell.length_b   1.000
_cell.length_c   1.000
_cell.angle_alpha   90.00
_cell.angle_beta   90.00
_cell.angle_gamma   90.00
#
_symmetry.space_group_name_H-M   'P 1'
#
loop_
_entity.id
_entity.type
_entity.pdbx_description
1 polymer ?
#
loop_
_entity_poly.entity_id
_entity_poly.type
_entity_poly.pdbx_seq_one_letter_code
_entity_poly.pdbx_strand_id
1 'polypeptide(L)' 'MQPTQALLKRFRKLPLTTKDIKKGFYKGTRTGTVGRHTKYGGFVIDWSRVRTYVVPAGLDSFKVRLLVRQRRSLWP' A
#
# COMPACT_ATOMS: atom_id res chain seq x y z
N MET A 1 18.63 -15.40 8.90
CA MET A 1 19.21 -16.43 8.02
C MET A 1 20.26 -15.77 7.14
N GLN A 2 21.47 -16.32 7.05
CA GLN A 2 22.50 -15.85 6.11
C GLN A 2 22.56 -16.86 4.94
N PRO A 3 22.54 -16.41 3.67
CA PRO A 3 22.58 -17.32 2.53
C PRO A 3 23.97 -17.93 2.36
N THR A 4 24.04 -19.07 1.68
CA THR A 4 25.30 -19.75 1.33
C THR A 4 26.15 -18.88 0.39
N GLN A 5 27.48 -19.07 0.39
CA GLN A 5 28.41 -18.24 -0.38
C GLN A 5 28.07 -18.14 -1.87
N ALA A 6 27.66 -19.25 -2.50
CA ALA A 6 27.30 -19.27 -3.91
C ALA A 6 26.08 -18.38 -4.21
N LEU A 7 25.07 -18.41 -3.34
CA LEU A 7 23.86 -17.60 -3.47
C LEU A 7 24.12 -16.12 -3.15
N LEU A 8 25.02 -15.85 -2.20
CA LEU A 8 25.38 -14.50 -1.75
C LEU A 8 25.95 -13.65 -2.91
N LYS A 9 26.68 -14.26 -3.86
CA LYS A 9 27.16 -13.55 -5.09
C LYS A 9 26.03 -12.99 -5.96
N ARG A 10 24.90 -13.68 -6.04
CA ARG A 10 23.72 -13.23 -6.79
C ARG A 10 22.88 -12.24 -5.97
N PHE A 11 22.66 -12.54 -4.69
CA PHE A 11 21.81 -11.76 -3.80
C PHE A 11 22.29 -10.31 -3.62
N ARG A 12 23.62 -10.08 -3.63
CA ARG A 12 24.23 -8.74 -3.55
C ARG A 12 23.88 -7.79 -4.69
N LYS A 13 23.39 -8.31 -5.83
CA LYS A 13 22.99 -7.50 -6.98
C LYS A 13 21.51 -7.14 -6.96
N LEU A 14 20.72 -7.75 -6.07
CA LEU A 14 19.30 -7.46 -5.95
C LEU A 14 19.10 -6.16 -5.16
N PRO A 15 18.00 -5.43 -5.42
CA PRO A 15 17.65 -4.26 -4.62
C PRO A 15 17.41 -4.64 -3.15
N LEU A 16 18.06 -3.94 -2.24
CA LEU A 16 17.89 -4.16 -0.81
C LEU A 16 16.45 -3.90 -0.35
N THR A 17 15.95 -4.81 0.47
CA THR A 17 14.69 -4.75 1.20
C THR A 17 14.93 -4.55 2.69
N THR A 18 13.87 -4.22 3.42
CA THR A 18 13.95 -4.01 4.88
C THR A 18 14.28 -5.28 5.67
N LYS A 19 14.29 -6.46 5.03
CA LYS A 19 14.55 -7.75 5.69
C LYS A 19 15.93 -8.31 5.41
N ASP A 20 16.69 -7.69 4.51
CA ASP A 20 18.03 -8.15 4.15
C ASP A 20 19.10 -7.65 5.13
N ILE A 21 18.88 -6.48 5.72
CA ILE A 21 19.79 -5.81 6.64
C ILE A 21 19.12 -5.68 8.02
N LYS A 22 19.95 -5.70 9.07
CA LYS A 22 19.51 -5.52 10.47
C LYS A 22 19.32 -4.01 10.77
N LYS A 23 19.74 -3.59 11.96
CA LYS A 23 19.58 -2.22 12.48
C LYS A 23 20.24 -1.18 11.54
N GLY A 24 19.62 -0.02 11.42
CA GLY A 24 20.15 1.14 10.68
C GLY A 24 19.66 1.27 9.23
N PHE A 25 19.13 0.21 8.62
CA PHE A 25 18.53 0.29 7.29
C PHE A 25 17.01 0.44 7.39
N TYR A 26 16.52 1.65 7.15
CA TYR A 26 15.09 1.94 7.01
C TYR A 26 14.76 2.23 5.55
N LYS A 27 13.71 1.58 5.02
CA LYS A 27 13.22 1.82 3.66
C LYS A 27 11.69 1.86 3.70
N GLY A 28 11.12 2.98 3.25
CA GLY A 28 9.68 3.17 3.20
C GLY A 28 9.01 2.45 2.03
N THR A 29 7.69 2.29 2.13
CA THR A 29 6.82 1.63 1.13
C THR A 29 5.93 2.63 0.37
N ARG A 30 6.32 3.91 0.35
CA ARG A 30 5.59 5.01 -0.32
C ARG A 30 4.19 5.31 0.24
N THR A 31 3.94 5.02 1.52
CA THR A 31 2.68 5.40 2.20
C THR A 31 2.42 6.91 2.17
N GLY A 32 3.46 7.73 2.00
CA GLY A 32 3.40 9.19 2.09
C GLY A 32 3.53 9.68 3.53
N THR A 33 3.83 10.97 3.69
CA THR A 33 4.06 11.58 5.01
C THR A 33 2.74 12.04 5.62
N VAL A 34 2.35 11.47 6.76
CA VAL A 34 1.12 11.79 7.49
C VAL A 34 1.32 12.72 8.69
N GLY A 35 2.55 13.19 8.90
CA GLY A 35 2.91 13.95 10.10
C GLY A 35 4.40 14.23 10.17
N ARG A 36 4.93 14.42 11.38
CA ARG A 36 6.35 14.71 11.61
C ARG A 36 6.91 13.95 12.81
N HIS A 37 8.20 13.61 12.74
CA HIS A 37 8.95 13.14 13.90
C HIS A 37 9.19 14.28 14.91
N THR A 38 9.28 13.94 16.19
CA THR A 38 9.70 14.86 17.25
C THR A 38 11.19 14.74 17.49
N LYS A 39 11.77 15.73 18.19
CA LYS A 39 13.19 15.74 18.56
C LYS A 39 13.64 14.48 19.32
N TYR A 40 12.72 13.86 20.07
CA TYR A 40 13.00 12.73 20.94
C TYR A 40 12.53 11.38 20.35
N GLY A 41 12.36 11.30 19.02
CA GLY A 41 12.01 10.05 18.34
C GLY A 41 10.52 9.68 18.36
N GLY A 42 9.66 10.52 18.93
CA GLY A 42 8.22 10.40 18.82
C GLY A 42 7.70 10.80 17.43
N PHE A 43 6.38 10.71 17.23
CA PHE A 43 5.73 11.11 15.99
C PHE A 43 4.41 11.83 16.29
N VAL A 44 4.16 12.94 15.60
CA VAL A 44 2.93 13.75 15.71
C VAL A 44 2.21 13.72 14.37
N ILE A 45 0.94 13.31 14.38
CA ILE A 45 0.09 13.20 13.20
C ILE A 45 -0.41 14.59 12.80
N ASP A 46 -0.34 14.90 11.51
CA ASP A 46 -0.99 16.06 10.90
C ASP A 46 -2.27 15.60 10.20
N TRP A 47 -3.41 15.84 10.84
CA TRP A 47 -4.72 15.40 10.36
C TRP A 47 -5.10 15.98 9.00
N SER A 48 -4.51 17.11 8.58
CA SER A 48 -4.73 17.69 7.24
C SER A 48 -4.14 16.83 6.12
N ARG A 49 -3.17 15.96 6.44
CA ARG A 49 -2.50 15.05 5.48
C ARG A 49 -3.04 13.64 5.52
N VAL A 50 -3.92 13.33 6.47
CA VAL A 50 -4.55 12.01 6.59
C VAL A 50 -5.59 11.88 5.48
N ARG A 51 -5.42 10.88 4.62
CA ARG A 51 -6.36 10.61 3.52
C ARG A 51 -7.63 9.99 4.10
N THR A 52 -8.78 10.55 3.77
CA THR A 52 -10.10 10.02 4.09
C THR A 52 -10.82 9.59 2.81
N TYR A 53 -11.55 8.48 2.87
CA TYR A 53 -12.40 8.02 1.78
C TYR A 53 -13.85 8.20 2.22
N VAL A 54 -14.49 9.26 1.71
CA VAL A 54 -15.87 9.58 2.08
C VAL A 54 -16.81 8.61 1.36
N VAL A 55 -17.59 7.88 2.15
CA VAL A 55 -18.61 6.96 1.63
C VAL A 55 -19.85 7.79 1.24
N PRO A 56 -20.34 7.69 -0.02
CA PRO A 56 -21.53 8.41 -0.44
C PRO A 56 -22.79 7.88 0.25
N ALA A 57 -23.76 8.75 0.49
CA ALA A 57 -25.05 8.39 1.06
C ALA A 57 -25.92 7.63 0.02
N GLY A 58 -26.85 6.80 0.51
CA GLY A 58 -27.85 6.12 -0.33
C GLY A 58 -27.32 4.94 -1.16
N LEU A 59 -26.14 4.39 -0.82
CA LEU A 59 -25.59 3.20 -1.50
C LEU A 59 -26.46 1.95 -1.34
N ASP A 60 -27.25 1.89 -0.27
CA ASP A 60 -28.20 0.83 0.04
C ASP A 60 -29.43 0.82 -0.90
N SER A 61 -29.85 1.99 -1.36
CA SER A 61 -31.00 2.18 -2.25
C SER A 61 -30.61 2.41 -3.72
N PHE A 62 -29.31 2.40 -4.03
CA PHE A 62 -28.81 2.67 -5.38
C PHE A 62 -29.11 1.51 -6.35
N LYS A 63 -29.82 1.82 -7.45
CA LYS A 63 -30.31 0.83 -8.41
C LYS A 63 -29.21 0.24 -9.30
N VAL A 64 -28.15 0.99 -9.58
CA VAL A 64 -27.08 0.55 -10.48
C VAL A 64 -26.23 -0.48 -9.77
N ARG A 65 -25.92 -1.57 -10.49
CA ARG A 65 -25.10 -2.68 -9.99
C ARG A 65 -23.78 -2.74 -10.77
N LEU A 66 -22.76 -3.30 -10.13
CA LEU A 66 -21.45 -3.56 -10.76
C LEU A 66 -21.55 -4.32 -12.09
N LEU A 67 -22.54 -5.23 -12.20
CA LEU A 67 -22.78 -6.05 -13.38
C LEU A 67 -24.09 -5.66 -14.04
N VAL A 68 -24.10 -5.72 -15.37
CA VAL A 68 -25.28 -5.48 -16.21
C VAL A 68 -25.68 -6.79 -16.89
N ARG A 69 -26.99 -7.01 -17.04
CA ARG A 69 -27.52 -8.14 -17.81
C ARG A 69 -27.27 -7.91 -19.30
N GLN A 70 -26.59 -8.84 -19.95
CA GLN A 70 -26.47 -8.83 -21.41
C GLN A 70 -27.86 -8.99 -22.04
N ARG A 71 -28.24 -8.05 -22.91
CA ARG A 71 -29.45 -8.15 -23.71
C ARG A 71 -29.26 -9.28 -24.72
N ARG A 72 -30.07 -10.34 -24.61
CA ARG A 72 -30.27 -11.29 -25.71
C ARG A 72 -31.35 -10.71 -26.61
N SER A 73 -30.97 -10.27 -27.81
CA SER A 73 -31.92 -10.01 -28.89
C SER A 73 -32.42 -11.36 -29.40
N LEU A 74 -33.67 -11.70 -29.07
CA LEU A 74 -34.40 -12.71 -29.82
C LEU A 74 -34.92 -12.00 -31.07
N TRP A 75 -34.16 -12.10 -32.16
CA TRP A 75 -34.75 -11.93 -33.48
C TRP A 75 -35.43 -13.25 -33.84
N PRO A 76 -36.63 -13.26 -34.45
CA PRO A 76 -37.17 -14.47 -35.06
C PRO A 76 -36.27 -14.97 -36.21
#